data_AF-A0AAP4RBU5-F1
#
_entry.id   AF-A0AAP4RBU5-F1
#
_cell.length_a   1.000
_cell.length_b   1.000
_cell.length_c   1.000
_cell.angle_alpha   90.00
_cell.angle_beta   90.00
_cell.angle_gamma   90.00
#
_symmetry.space_group_name_H-M   'P 1'
#
loop_
_entity.id
_entity.type
_entity.pdbx_description
1 polymer ?
#
loop_
_entity_poly.entity_id
_entity_poly.type
_entity_poly.pdbx_seq_one_letter_code
_entity_poly.pdbx_strand_id
1 'polypeptide(L)'
;MRETLFIIAPLRGVKESQFDSYQIQLGHIAQPVYCKAPLMQRLQRRFGRVLNTLNAEHGHVIGIFHVEGTPRGHLQLLDAGLMRVSSRFIPVDSSYEEVVADALVTANRDFSKPVKIETGTDSLDGKVLADFILYDTASRRCYMEVYGVEGREEYDVRKREKQHIYRQNGVEIWEWDLTRTREMPALPPRIERTAA
;
A
#
# COMPACT_ATOMS: atom_id res chain seq x y z
N MET A 1 -10.24 31.34 -16.84
CA MET A 1 -9.85 29.94 -16.56
C MET A 1 -9.94 29.76 -15.05
N ARG A 2 -10.59 28.70 -14.55
CA ARG A 2 -10.53 28.40 -13.10
C ARG A 2 -9.18 27.78 -12.82
N GLU A 3 -8.50 28.24 -11.77
CA GLU A 3 -7.22 27.67 -11.36
C GLU A 3 -7.44 26.27 -10.79
N THR A 4 -6.70 25.31 -11.33
CA THR A 4 -6.65 23.94 -10.83
C THR A 4 -5.28 23.66 -10.22
N LEU A 5 -5.26 22.77 -9.24
CA LEU A 5 -4.05 22.39 -8.53
C LEU A 5 -4.09 20.92 -8.13
N PHE A 6 -2.90 20.33 -7.98
CA PHE A 6 -2.73 18.99 -7.44
C PHE A 6 -2.26 19.09 -5.99
N ILE A 7 -2.96 18.38 -5.10
CA ILE A 7 -2.58 18.23 -3.69
C ILE A 7 -2.11 16.80 -3.49
N ILE A 8 -0.95 16.62 -2.85
CA ILE A 8 -0.51 15.31 -2.36
C ILE A 8 -0.62 15.35 -0.85
N ALA A 9 -1.48 14.53 -0.27
CA ALA A 9 -1.75 14.57 1.16
C ALA A 9 -2.24 13.22 1.71
N PRO A 10 -2.04 12.95 3.02
CA PRO A 10 -2.75 11.89 3.70
C PRO A 10 -4.27 12.14 3.66
N LEU A 11 -5.06 11.10 3.39
CA LEU A 11 -6.50 11.14 3.51
C LEU A 11 -6.88 10.82 4.96
N ARG A 12 -7.46 11.80 5.67
CA ARG A 12 -7.82 11.66 7.10
C ARG A 12 -9.25 11.20 7.31
N GLY A 13 -10.13 11.47 6.36
CA GLY A 13 -11.53 11.09 6.48
C GLY A 13 -12.36 11.57 5.30
N VAL A 14 -13.51 10.93 5.15
CA VAL A 14 -14.56 11.31 4.20
C VAL A 14 -15.85 11.39 4.99
N LYS A 15 -16.53 12.53 4.94
CA LYS A 15 -17.80 12.76 5.64
C LYS A 15 -18.87 13.16 4.65
N GLU A 16 -20.08 12.65 4.83
CA GLU A 16 -21.24 13.19 4.12
C GLU A 16 -21.49 14.63 4.54
N SER A 17 -21.96 15.43 3.60
CA SER A 17 -22.29 16.83 3.76
C SER A 17 -23.65 17.12 3.14
N GLN A 18 -24.08 18.38 3.22
CA GLN A 18 -25.35 18.80 2.65
C GLN A 18 -25.34 18.68 1.11
N PHE A 19 -26.53 18.63 0.52
CA PHE A 19 -26.74 18.68 -0.94
C PHE A 19 -26.00 17.58 -1.73
N ASP A 20 -26.09 16.32 -1.30
CA ASP A 20 -25.46 15.17 -1.96
C ASP A 20 -23.96 15.38 -2.26
N SER A 21 -23.25 15.90 -1.26
CA SER A 21 -21.81 16.14 -1.34
C SER A 21 -21.07 15.51 -0.17
N TYR A 22 -19.76 15.35 -0.33
CA TYR A 22 -18.86 14.79 0.65
C TYR A 22 -17.76 15.80 0.96
N GLN A 23 -17.37 15.89 2.23
CA GLN A 23 -16.18 16.60 2.67
C GLN A 23 -15.02 15.61 2.81
N ILE A 24 -13.97 15.84 2.02
CA ILE A 24 -12.71 15.12 2.09
C ILE A 24 -11.77 15.90 2.99
N GLN A 25 -11.32 15.24 4.06
CA GLN A 25 -10.38 15.79 5.03
C GLN A 25 -8.97 15.35 4.67
N LEU A 26 -8.11 16.30 4.33
CA LEU A 26 -6.73 16.05 3.95
C LEU A 26 -5.78 16.43 5.10
N GLY A 27 -4.70 15.68 5.26
CA GLY A 27 -3.61 16.03 6.16
C GLY A 27 -2.92 17.31 5.68
N HIS A 28 -2.44 18.12 6.64
CA HIS A 28 -1.68 19.36 6.39
C HIS A 28 -2.44 20.48 5.67
N ILE A 29 -3.74 20.31 5.42
CA ILE A 29 -4.63 21.35 4.87
C ILE A 29 -5.81 21.53 5.81
N ALA A 30 -6.02 22.76 6.29
CA ALA A 30 -7.08 23.08 7.24
C ALA A 30 -8.48 23.09 6.61
N GLN A 31 -8.57 23.48 5.32
CA GLN A 31 -9.85 23.54 4.62
C GLN A 31 -10.26 22.18 4.04
N PRO A 32 -11.54 21.79 4.13
CA PRO A 32 -12.03 20.58 3.49
C PRO A 32 -12.06 20.73 1.97
N VAL A 33 -11.88 19.61 1.27
CA VAL A 33 -12.12 19.52 -0.17
C VAL A 33 -13.50 18.92 -0.40
N TYR A 34 -14.35 19.59 -1.17
CA TYR A 34 -15.71 19.14 -1.45
C TYR A 34 -15.74 18.20 -2.65
N CYS A 35 -16.48 17.10 -2.54
CA CYS A 35 -16.64 16.11 -3.60
C CYS A 35 -18.13 15.86 -3.87
N LYS A 36 -18.55 15.92 -5.13
CA LYS A 36 -19.94 15.63 -5.50
C LYS A 36 -20.21 14.13 -5.42
N ALA A 37 -21.42 13.72 -5.02
CA ALA A 37 -21.78 12.31 -4.90
C ALA A 37 -21.45 11.45 -6.13
N PRO A 38 -21.69 11.87 -7.39
CA PRO A 38 -21.32 11.06 -8.55
C PRO A 38 -19.81 10.80 -8.68
N LEU A 39 -18.97 11.76 -8.27
CA LEU A 39 -17.52 11.56 -8.24
C LEU A 39 -17.13 10.63 -7.09
N MET A 40 -17.71 10.82 -5.90
CA MET A 40 -17.47 9.93 -4.76
C MET A 40 -17.82 8.47 -5.08
N GLN A 41 -18.97 8.22 -5.72
CA GLN A 41 -19.37 6.87 -6.14
C GLN A 41 -18.41 6.25 -7.16
N ARG A 42 -17.78 7.05 -8.04
CA ARG A 42 -16.72 6.57 -8.94
C ARG A 42 -15.45 6.21 -8.16
N LEU A 43 -15.04 7.06 -7.22
CA LEU A 43 -13.87 6.81 -6.37
C LEU A 43 -14.08 5.59 -5.48
N GLN A 44 -15.27 5.39 -4.90
CA GLN A 44 -15.64 4.20 -4.14
C GLN A 44 -15.57 2.92 -4.98
N ARG A 45 -16.02 2.96 -6.25
CA ARG A 45 -15.87 1.81 -7.15
C ARG A 45 -14.41 1.49 -7.49
N ARG A 46 -13.57 2.52 -7.70
CA ARG A 46 -12.17 2.34 -8.08
C ARG A 46 -11.25 2.01 -6.90
N PHE A 47 -11.48 2.64 -5.75
CA PHE A 47 -10.61 2.63 -4.58
C PHE A 47 -11.30 2.15 -3.31
N GLY A 48 -12.43 1.44 -3.42
CA GLY A 48 -13.24 1.03 -2.25
C GLY A 48 -12.45 0.29 -1.18
N ARG A 49 -11.53 -0.61 -1.58
CA ARG A 49 -10.63 -1.29 -0.64
C ARG A 49 -9.71 -0.32 0.11
N VAL A 50 -9.14 0.65 -0.60
CA VAL A 50 -8.28 1.67 -0.01
C VAL A 50 -9.09 2.58 0.90
N LEU A 51 -10.27 3.04 0.48
CA LEU A 51 -11.14 3.89 1.29
C LEU A 51 -11.64 3.19 2.56
N ASN A 52 -11.90 1.88 2.50
CA ASN A 52 -12.26 1.08 3.68
C ASN A 52 -11.15 1.07 4.75
N THR A 53 -9.91 1.37 4.39
CA THR A 53 -8.80 1.56 5.35
C THR A 53 -9.12 2.65 6.37
N LEU A 54 -9.86 3.68 6.00
CA LEU A 54 -10.21 4.78 6.90
C LEU A 54 -11.15 4.36 8.04
N ASN A 55 -11.81 3.21 7.90
CA ASN A 55 -12.68 2.63 8.93
C ASN A 55 -11.93 1.70 9.88
N ALA A 56 -10.67 1.36 9.58
CA ALA A 56 -9.84 0.55 10.45
C ALA A 56 -9.27 1.41 11.59
N GLU A 57 -9.04 0.79 12.74
CA GLU A 57 -8.34 1.44 13.86
C GLU A 57 -6.92 1.89 13.46
N HIS A 58 -6.29 1.10 12.59
CA HIS A 58 -4.95 1.34 12.07
C HIS A 58 -4.95 1.24 10.54
N GLY A 59 -4.32 2.20 9.90
CA GLY A 59 -4.22 2.26 8.45
C GLY A 59 -3.97 3.66 7.93
N HIS A 60 -3.07 3.76 6.94
CA HIS A 60 -2.75 5.03 6.32
C HIS A 60 -3.12 5.03 4.84
N VAL A 61 -3.74 6.14 4.40
CA VAL A 61 -4.04 6.38 2.99
C VAL A 61 -3.40 7.70 2.59
N ILE A 62 -2.67 7.67 1.47
CA ILE A 62 -2.19 8.87 0.79
C ILE A 62 -2.92 9.01 -0.54
N GLY A 63 -3.11 10.23 -1.00
CA GLY A 63 -3.67 10.48 -2.31
C GLY A 63 -3.06 11.67 -3.04
N ILE A 64 -3.26 11.66 -4.35
CA ILE A 64 -3.08 12.81 -5.23
C ILE A 64 -4.48 13.30 -5.60
N PHE A 65 -4.80 14.55 -5.28
CA PHE A 65 -6.12 15.14 -5.45
C PHE A 65 -6.03 16.27 -6.47
N HIS A 66 -6.76 16.14 -7.58
CA HIS A 66 -6.94 17.20 -8.55
C HIS A 66 -8.13 18.06 -8.10
N VAL A 67 -7.89 19.32 -7.78
CA VAL A 67 -8.93 20.23 -7.26
C VAL A 67 -8.98 21.53 -8.05
N GLU A 68 -10.15 22.18 -8.05
CA GLU A 68 -10.32 23.56 -8.52
C GLU A 68 -10.73 24.48 -7.38
N GLY A 69 -10.27 25.74 -7.45
CA GLY A 69 -10.80 26.80 -6.62
C GLY A 69 -12.18 27.26 -7.09
N THR A 70 -13.12 27.40 -6.17
CA THR A 70 -14.44 28.00 -6.44
C THR A 70 -14.42 29.51 -6.18
N PRO A 71 -15.32 30.31 -6.79
CA PRO A 71 -15.42 31.75 -6.51
C PRO A 71 -15.70 32.11 -5.04
N ARG A 72 -16.20 31.15 -4.25
CA ARG A 72 -16.46 31.31 -2.81
C ARG A 72 -15.26 30.92 -1.93
N GLY A 73 -14.12 30.59 -2.53
CA GLY A 73 -12.89 30.22 -1.82
C GLY A 73 -12.82 28.76 -1.38
N HIS A 74 -13.81 27.92 -1.70
CA HIS A 74 -13.76 26.48 -1.40
C HIS A 74 -12.99 25.71 -2.48
N LEU A 75 -12.42 24.56 -2.09
CA LEU A 75 -11.83 23.60 -3.02
C LEU A 75 -12.85 22.55 -3.44
N GLN A 76 -13.00 22.35 -4.75
CA GLN A 76 -13.83 21.30 -5.34
C GLN A 76 -12.94 20.21 -5.95
N LEU A 77 -13.15 18.97 -5.53
CA LEU A 77 -12.49 17.81 -6.12
C LEU A 77 -12.97 17.61 -7.56
N LEU A 78 -12.01 17.45 -8.46
CA LEU A 78 -12.21 17.06 -9.85
C LEU A 78 -11.94 15.56 -10.04
N ASP A 79 -10.86 15.04 -9.46
CA ASP A 79 -10.52 13.61 -9.42
C ASP A 79 -9.49 13.30 -8.33
N ALA A 80 -9.27 12.02 -8.02
CA ALA A 80 -8.22 11.58 -7.09
C ALA A 80 -7.62 10.21 -7.45
N GLY A 81 -6.35 10.02 -7.13
CA GLY A 81 -5.70 8.72 -7.02
C GLY A 81 -5.40 8.41 -5.55
N LEU A 82 -5.78 7.23 -5.07
CA LEU A 82 -5.63 6.83 -3.66
C LEU A 82 -4.80 5.55 -3.54
N MET A 83 -3.98 5.49 -2.49
CA MET A 83 -3.12 4.35 -2.20
C MET A 83 -3.03 4.12 -0.69
N ARG A 84 -3.10 2.85 -0.26
CA ARG A 84 -2.79 2.47 1.12
C ARG A 84 -1.27 2.48 1.30
N VAL A 85 -0.82 2.97 2.44
CA VAL A 85 0.60 3.06 2.79
C VAL A 85 0.84 2.62 4.23
N SER A 86 2.09 2.32 4.56
CA SER A 86 2.54 2.15 5.95
C SER A 86 2.69 3.48 6.69
N SER A 87 3.04 3.43 7.97
CA SER A 87 3.31 4.63 8.79
C SER A 87 4.43 5.53 8.24
N ARG A 88 5.31 4.96 7.39
CA ARG A 88 6.39 5.66 6.69
C ARG A 88 6.15 5.86 5.19
N PHE A 89 4.88 5.86 4.77
CA PHE A 89 4.48 6.09 3.38
C PHE A 89 4.98 5.03 2.37
N ILE A 90 5.33 3.83 2.82
CA ILE A 90 5.65 2.71 1.92
C ILE A 90 4.32 2.21 1.33
N PRO A 91 4.14 2.16 0.00
CA PRO A 91 2.95 1.61 -0.63
C PRO A 91 2.66 0.20 -0.14
N VAL A 92 1.42 -0.17 0.13
CA VAL A 92 1.05 -1.54 0.52
C VAL A 92 -0.30 -1.92 -0.07
N ASP A 93 -0.47 -3.18 -0.48
CA ASP A 93 -1.71 -3.65 -1.08
C ASP A 93 -2.70 -4.23 -0.03
N SER A 94 -2.23 -4.46 1.20
CA SER A 94 -3.01 -5.02 2.30
C SER A 94 -2.61 -4.46 3.67
N SER A 95 -3.48 -4.63 4.67
CA SER A 95 -3.17 -4.31 6.07
C SER A 95 -2.08 -5.20 6.66
N TYR A 96 -1.89 -6.41 6.13
CA TYR A 96 -0.85 -7.33 6.61
C TYR A 96 0.52 -6.94 6.07
N GLU A 97 0.61 -6.47 4.83
CA GLU A 97 1.82 -5.82 4.32
C GLU A 97 2.18 -4.56 5.10
N GLU A 98 1.19 -3.79 5.56
CA GLU A 98 1.44 -2.63 6.44
C GLU A 98 2.14 -3.05 7.73
N VAL A 99 1.66 -4.12 8.39
CA VAL A 99 2.29 -4.69 9.58
C VAL A 99 3.73 -5.09 9.32
N VAL A 100 4.00 -5.77 8.19
CA VAL A 100 5.37 -6.17 7.82
C VAL A 100 6.24 -4.94 7.54
N ALA A 101 5.75 -3.97 6.77
CA ALA A 101 6.49 -2.75 6.45
C ALA A 101 6.86 -1.96 7.72
N ASP A 102 5.92 -1.78 8.64
CA ASP A 102 6.16 -1.08 9.89
C ASP A 102 7.10 -1.86 10.82
N ALA A 103 7.02 -3.19 10.84
CA ALA A 103 7.96 -4.03 11.59
C ALA A 103 9.39 -3.93 11.04
N LEU A 104 9.56 -3.98 9.72
CA LEU A 104 10.86 -3.82 9.05
C LEU A 104 11.48 -2.45 9.32
N VAL A 105 10.68 -1.38 9.21
CA VAL A 105 11.10 -0.01 9.55
C VAL A 105 11.49 0.10 11.02
N THR A 106 10.66 -0.41 11.94
CA THR A 106 10.89 -0.31 13.39
C THR A 106 12.17 -1.04 13.80
N ALA A 107 12.44 -2.18 13.16
CA ALA A 107 13.68 -2.93 13.34
C ALA A 107 14.88 -2.33 12.56
N ASN A 108 14.70 -1.22 11.85
CA ASN A 108 15.71 -0.55 11.02
C ASN A 108 16.37 -1.50 9.99
N ARG A 109 15.59 -2.40 9.40
CA ARG A 109 16.09 -3.42 8.44
C ARG A 109 16.52 -2.79 7.12
N ASP A 110 17.44 -3.46 6.43
CA ASP A 110 17.78 -3.14 5.04
C ASP A 110 16.87 -3.93 4.10
N PHE A 111 15.92 -3.25 3.47
CA PHE A 111 14.92 -3.89 2.61
C PHE A 111 14.44 -2.97 1.48
N SER A 112 13.86 -3.58 0.44
CA SER A 112 13.09 -2.89 -0.59
C SER A 112 11.68 -3.46 -0.68
N LYS A 113 10.75 -2.63 -1.14
CA LYS A 113 9.43 -3.08 -1.61
C LYS A 113 9.37 -2.88 -3.13
N PRO A 114 9.44 -3.95 -3.93
CA PRO A 114 9.33 -3.83 -5.38
C PRO A 114 8.01 -3.19 -5.77
N VAL A 115 8.06 -2.19 -6.65
CA VAL A 115 6.85 -1.56 -7.18
C VAL A 115 6.45 -2.30 -8.45
N LYS A 116 5.16 -2.58 -8.65
CA LYS A 116 4.64 -3.29 -9.84
C LYS A 116 4.92 -2.61 -11.20
N ILE A 117 5.51 -1.41 -11.19
CA ILE A 117 6.00 -0.71 -12.38
C ILE A 117 7.39 -1.22 -12.80
N GLU A 118 8.14 -1.84 -11.88
CA GLU A 118 9.49 -2.32 -12.13
C GLU A 118 9.50 -3.58 -13.00
N THR A 119 9.65 -3.38 -14.31
CA THR A 119 10.28 -4.36 -15.20
C THR A 119 11.80 -4.28 -14.96
N GLY A 120 12.27 -4.78 -13.82
CA GLY A 120 13.65 -4.61 -13.34
C GLY A 120 14.28 -5.86 -12.69
N THR A 121 15.59 -5.79 -12.42
CA THR A 121 16.50 -6.87 -11.94
C THR A 121 16.16 -7.47 -10.57
N ASP A 122 15.24 -6.87 -9.83
CA ASP A 122 14.78 -7.35 -8.53
C ASP A 122 13.58 -8.29 -8.63
N SER A 123 13.14 -8.59 -9.86
CA SER A 123 12.22 -9.70 -10.14
C SER A 123 12.97 -11.03 -10.29
N LEU A 124 12.43 -12.11 -9.70
CA LEU A 124 12.94 -13.45 -9.95
C LEU A 124 12.48 -13.91 -11.34
N ASP A 125 13.42 -14.25 -12.22
CA ASP A 125 13.18 -14.67 -13.61
C ASP A 125 12.26 -13.76 -14.45
N GLY A 126 12.17 -12.46 -14.11
CA GLY A 126 11.26 -11.52 -14.78
C GLY A 126 9.77 -11.77 -14.51
N LYS A 127 9.43 -12.69 -13.59
CA LYS A 127 8.06 -13.20 -13.39
C LYS A 127 7.52 -12.99 -11.99
N VAL A 128 8.40 -12.87 -10.99
CA VAL A 128 7.98 -12.78 -9.58
C VAL A 128 8.47 -11.49 -8.94
N LEU A 129 7.51 -10.70 -8.48
CA LEU A 129 7.73 -9.58 -7.57
C LEU A 129 7.28 -10.01 -6.17
N ALA A 130 8.23 -10.09 -5.25
CA ALA A 130 7.95 -10.32 -3.84
C ALA A 130 7.29 -9.07 -3.22
N ASP A 131 6.59 -9.27 -2.10
CA ASP A 131 5.99 -8.14 -1.39
C ASP A 131 7.06 -7.27 -0.72
N PHE A 132 8.17 -7.88 -0.27
CA PHE A 132 9.39 -7.21 0.19
C PHE A 132 10.62 -8.07 -0.11
N ILE A 133 11.79 -7.45 -0.19
CA ILE A 133 13.10 -8.12 -0.28
C ILE A 133 13.98 -7.59 0.84
N LEU A 134 14.47 -8.48 1.68
CA LEU A 134 15.32 -8.18 2.83
C LEU A 134 16.79 -8.51 2.49
N TYR A 135 17.71 -7.58 2.75
CA TYR A 135 19.11 -7.68 2.29
C TYR A 135 20.12 -7.96 3.41
N ASP A 136 19.69 -7.81 4.67
CA ASP A 136 20.53 -8.02 5.86
C ASP A 136 20.42 -9.44 6.45
N THR A 137 20.14 -10.45 5.62
CA THR A 137 20.13 -11.88 6.01
C THR A 137 21.37 -12.63 5.51
N ALA A 138 21.50 -13.90 5.92
CA ALA A 138 22.61 -14.77 5.49
C ALA A 138 22.69 -14.92 3.96
N SER A 139 21.54 -15.02 3.27
CA SER A 139 21.50 -15.26 1.82
C SER A 139 21.64 -14.00 0.97
N ARG A 140 21.95 -12.84 1.57
CA ARG A 140 21.99 -11.50 0.95
C ARG A 140 20.68 -10.99 0.36
N ARG A 141 19.74 -11.88 0.03
CA ARG A 141 18.37 -11.60 -0.41
C ARG A 141 17.46 -12.65 0.19
N CYS A 142 16.57 -12.22 1.08
CA CYS A 142 15.44 -12.99 1.54
C CYS A 142 14.16 -12.38 0.95
N TYR A 143 13.46 -13.17 0.14
CA TYR A 143 12.19 -12.77 -0.48
C TYR A 143 11.06 -12.97 0.53
N MET A 144 10.21 -11.95 0.70
CA MET A 144 9.14 -11.97 1.69
C MET A 144 7.78 -11.91 0.99
N GLU A 145 6.89 -12.83 1.34
CA GLU A 145 5.54 -12.94 0.79
C GLU A 145 4.49 -12.93 1.90
N VAL A 146 3.43 -12.14 1.71
CA VAL A 146 2.31 -12.00 2.63
C VAL A 146 1.04 -12.51 1.96
N TYR A 147 0.61 -13.71 2.35
CA TYR A 147 -0.57 -14.32 1.78
C TYR A 147 -1.83 -14.08 2.63
N GLY A 148 -2.70 -13.16 2.19
CA GLY A 148 -3.90 -12.78 2.95
C GLY A 148 -5.25 -12.91 2.28
N VAL A 149 -5.33 -13.43 1.05
CA VAL A 149 -6.62 -13.63 0.36
C VAL A 149 -7.04 -15.10 0.45
N GLU A 150 -8.19 -15.35 1.07
CA GLU A 150 -8.81 -16.68 1.13
C GLU A 150 -9.86 -16.85 0.03
N GLY A 151 -10.00 -18.08 -0.49
CA GLY A 151 -11.14 -18.50 -1.30
C GLY A 151 -11.22 -17.91 -2.71
N ARG A 152 -10.09 -17.48 -3.29
CA ARG A 152 -10.01 -17.09 -4.71
C ARG A 152 -9.07 -18.02 -5.46
N GLU A 153 -9.62 -18.82 -6.37
CA GLU A 153 -8.84 -19.80 -7.14
C GLU A 153 -7.65 -19.16 -7.89
N GLU A 154 -7.84 -17.99 -8.50
CA GLU A 154 -6.76 -17.24 -9.18
C GLU A 154 -5.62 -16.86 -8.24
N TYR A 155 -5.93 -16.61 -6.97
CA TYR A 155 -4.95 -16.27 -5.95
C TYR A 155 -4.14 -17.50 -5.53
N ASP A 156 -4.79 -18.64 -5.35
CA ASP A 156 -4.13 -19.91 -5.02
C ASP A 156 -3.24 -20.41 -6.16
N VAL A 157 -3.64 -20.16 -7.42
CA VAL A 157 -2.79 -20.43 -8.58
C VAL A 157 -1.53 -19.56 -8.53
N ARG A 158 -1.68 -18.24 -8.38
CA ARG A 158 -0.54 -17.31 -8.29
C ARG A 158 0.41 -17.63 -7.14
N LYS A 159 -0.12 -17.97 -5.97
CA LYS A 159 0.66 -18.41 -4.81
C LYS A 159 1.50 -19.65 -5.13
N ARG A 160 0.89 -20.68 -5.73
CA ARG A 160 1.60 -21.91 -6.12
C ARG A 160 2.67 -21.66 -7.18
N GLU A 161 2.40 -20.79 -8.16
CA GLU A 161 3.36 -20.39 -9.18
C GLU A 161 4.58 -19.70 -8.56
N LYS A 162 4.36 -18.71 -7.68
CA LYS A 162 5.43 -18.02 -6.94
C LYS A 162 6.28 -19.01 -6.13
N GLN A 163 5.63 -19.87 -5.34
CA GLN A 163 6.31 -20.90 -4.54
C GLN A 163 7.08 -21.91 -5.38
N HIS A 164 6.62 -22.22 -6.59
CA HIS A 164 7.36 -23.07 -7.52
C HIS A 164 8.63 -22.36 -8.01
N ILE A 165 8.53 -21.11 -8.44
CA ILE A 165 9.65 -20.30 -8.92
C ILE A 165 10.70 -20.10 -7.82
N TYR A 166 10.28 -19.81 -6.58
CA TYR A 166 11.20 -19.69 -5.45
C TYR A 166 11.95 -21.00 -5.16
N ARG A 167 11.24 -22.14 -5.18
CA ARG A 167 11.87 -23.46 -5.00
C ARG A 167 12.84 -23.81 -6.10
N GLN A 168 12.51 -23.51 -7.36
CA GLN A 168 13.39 -23.77 -8.50
C GLN A 168 14.68 -22.96 -8.43
N ASN A 169 14.61 -21.72 -7.94
CA ASN A 169 15.75 -20.82 -7.81
C ASN A 169 16.53 -21.00 -6.50
N GLY A 170 16.05 -21.82 -5.56
CA GLY A 170 16.73 -22.10 -4.30
C GLY A 170 16.97 -20.86 -3.42
N VAL A 171 16.06 -19.89 -3.46
CA VAL A 171 16.21 -18.62 -2.71
C VAL A 171 15.72 -18.74 -1.28
N GLU A 172 16.26 -17.91 -0.38
CA GLU A 172 15.72 -17.75 0.97
C GLU A 172 14.36 -17.04 0.90
N ILE A 173 13.36 -17.64 1.53
CA ILE A 173 11.98 -17.14 1.53
C ILE A 173 11.44 -17.05 2.96
N TRP A 174 10.78 -15.94 3.26
CA TRP A 174 9.94 -15.76 4.43
C TRP A 174 8.49 -15.63 3.97
N GLU A 175 7.59 -16.43 4.55
CA GLU A 175 6.18 -16.44 4.16
C GLU A 175 5.29 -16.22 5.37
N TRP A 176 4.34 -15.29 5.26
CA TRP A 176 3.24 -15.17 6.20
C TRP A 176 1.94 -15.58 5.54
N ASP A 177 1.49 -16.80 5.84
CA ASP A 177 0.26 -17.37 5.31
C ASP A 177 -0.87 -17.29 6.34
N LEU A 178 -1.83 -16.38 6.10
CA LEU A 178 -2.92 -16.11 7.04
C LEU A 178 -3.90 -17.28 7.17
N THR A 179 -3.91 -18.20 6.22
CA THR A 179 -4.66 -19.46 6.32
C THR A 179 -4.08 -20.40 7.38
N ARG A 180 -2.80 -20.22 7.74
CA ARG A 180 -2.09 -21.03 8.74
C ARG A 180 -2.04 -20.33 10.09
N THR A 181 -1.71 -19.05 10.10
CA THR A 181 -1.60 -18.27 11.33
C THR A 181 -1.88 -16.78 11.08
N ARG A 182 -2.65 -16.18 11.99
CA ARG A 182 -2.86 -14.72 12.03
C ARG A 182 -1.75 -13.98 12.75
N GLU A 183 -0.86 -14.68 13.43
CA GLU A 183 0.31 -14.09 14.05
C GLU A 183 1.43 -13.97 13.01
N MET A 184 2.04 -12.79 12.93
CA MET A 184 3.17 -12.56 12.02
C MET A 184 4.37 -13.41 12.47
N PRO A 185 4.96 -14.24 11.60
CA PRO A 185 6.19 -14.96 11.92
C PRO A 185 7.32 -13.99 12.30
N ALA A 186 8.25 -14.43 13.14
CA ALA A 186 9.44 -13.65 13.43
C ALA A 186 10.20 -13.30 12.15
N LEU A 187 10.72 -12.07 12.06
CA LEU A 187 11.56 -11.66 10.94
C LEU A 187 12.86 -12.50 10.92
N PRO A 188 13.42 -12.79 9.73
CA PRO A 188 14.69 -13.50 9.63
C PRO A 188 15.80 -12.79 10.43
N PRO A 189 16.76 -13.52 11.02
CA PRO A 189 17.82 -12.91 11.82
C PRO A 189 18.65 -11.94 10.99
N ARG A 190 19.00 -10.79 11.59
CA ARG A 190 19.94 -9.85 10.98
C ARG A 190 21.36 -10.41 11.09
N ILE A 191 22.11 -10.33 10.00
CA ILE A 191 23.56 -10.54 10.01
C ILE A 191 24.23 -9.16 10.01
N GLU A 192 24.97 -8.87 11.09
CA GLU A 192 25.83 -7.69 11.12
C GLU A 192 27.02 -7.93 10.18
N ARG A 193 27.09 -7.14 9.11
CA ARG A 193 28.20 -7.19 8.17
C ARG A 193 29.23 -6.18 8.66
N THR A 194 30.30 -6.68 9.27
CA THR A 194 31.47 -5.84 9.56
C THR A 194 31.96 -5.26 8.23
N ALA A 195 32.06 -3.93 8.14
CA ALA A 195 32.64 -3.27 6.98
C ALA A 195 34.07 -3.80 6.79
N ALA A 196 34.32 -4.40 5.62
CA ALA A 196 35.66 -4.77 5.17
C ALA A 196 36.29 -3.61 4.41
#